data_AF-E4L8A5-F1
#
_entry.id   AF-E4L8A5-F1
#
_cell.length_a   1.000
_cell.length_b   1.000
_cell.length_c   1.000
_cell.angle_alpha   90.00
_cell.angle_beta   90.00
_cell.angle_gamma   90.00
#
_symmetry.space_group_name_H-M   'P 1'
#
loop_
_entity.id
_entity.type
_entity.pdbx_description
1 polymer ?
#
loop_
_entity_poly.entity_id
_entity_poly.type
_entity_poly.pdbx_seq_one_letter_code
_entity_poly.pdbx_strand_id
1 'polypeptide(L)'
;MKKTVVFKIGKEKHELLFTIKSIAKMEKAYGQSITRFLQGIFGAIVVVDENGKTKVDTSYQDKIGDVDFIKCGLECGLVGKTDNFDAYDFMDKYCENGGILIELFNYIVEALLDTGLFIKGVASAPEPTQKTKSK
;
A
#
# COMPACT_ATOMS: atom_id res chain seq x y z
N MET A 1 -3.37 11.98 10.70
CA MET A 1 -2.51 12.88 9.89
C MET A 1 -2.23 12.20 8.57
N LYS A 2 -2.18 12.92 7.45
CA LYS A 2 -1.71 12.36 6.17
C LYS A 2 -0.23 12.08 6.32
N LYS A 3 0.15 10.81 6.44
CA LYS A 3 1.56 10.41 6.44
C LYS A 3 2.01 10.16 5.00
N THR A 4 3.22 10.61 4.70
CA THR A 4 3.87 10.44 3.41
C THR A 4 5.04 9.49 3.58
N VAL A 5 5.14 8.50 2.69
CA VAL A 5 6.32 7.61 2.65
C VAL A 5 7.32 8.24 1.70
N VAL A 6 8.55 8.42 2.17
CA VAL A 6 9.63 9.08 1.40
C VAL A 6 10.69 8.05 1.06
N PHE A 7 11.06 7.99 -0.21
CA PHE A 7 12.14 7.13 -0.71
C PHE A 7 13.04 7.92 -1.68
N LYS A 8 14.16 7.33 -2.08
CA LYS A 8 15.16 7.99 -2.92
C LYS A 8 15.43 7.22 -4.20
N ILE A 9 15.70 7.96 -5.27
CA ILE A 9 16.28 7.46 -6.52
C ILE A 9 17.59 8.20 -6.73
N GLY A 10 18.72 7.51 -6.51
CA GLY A 10 20.03 8.15 -6.46
C GLY A 10 20.06 9.28 -5.41
N LYS A 11 20.05 10.54 -5.88
CA LYS A 11 20.03 11.74 -5.03
C LYS A 11 18.66 12.42 -4.92
N GLU A 12 17.71 12.04 -5.78
CA GLU A 12 16.36 12.62 -5.82
C GLU A 12 15.49 11.99 -4.73
N LYS A 13 14.69 12.81 -4.04
CA LYS A 13 13.69 12.36 -3.06
C LYS A 13 12.32 12.33 -3.72
N HIS A 14 11.61 11.23 -3.48
CA HIS A 14 10.24 11.03 -3.96
C HIS A 14 9.33 10.69 -2.80
N GLU A 15 8.06 11.07 -2.92
CA GLU A 15 7.06 10.90 -1.86
C GLU A 15 5.82 10.18 -2.39
N LEU A 16 5.31 9.25 -1.61
CA LEU A 16 4.04 8.56 -1.83
C LEU A 16 3.00 9.04 -0.82
N LEU A 17 1.83 9.38 -1.34
CA LEU A 17 0.67 9.76 -0.54
C LEU A 17 -0.61 9.19 -1.14
N PHE A 18 -1.30 8.38 -0.35
CA PHE A 18 -2.61 7.86 -0.71
C PHE A 18 -3.74 8.62 0.00
N THR A 19 -4.74 9.01 -0.79
CA THR A 19 -6.02 9.55 -0.34
C THR A 19 -7.11 8.55 -0.73
N ILE A 20 -8.29 8.65 -0.12
CA ILE A 20 -9.43 7.80 -0.50
C ILE A 20 -9.69 7.88 -2.02
N LYS A 21 -9.55 9.07 -2.62
CA LYS A 21 -9.73 9.26 -4.07
C LYS A 21 -8.64 8.57 -4.90
N SER A 22 -7.37 8.64 -4.50
CA SER A 22 -6.31 7.96 -5.25
C SER A 22 -6.34 6.44 -5.06
N ILE A 23 -6.76 5.95 -3.88
CA ILE A 23 -6.99 4.52 -3.65
C ILE A 23 -8.11 4.00 -4.55
N ALA A 24 -9.24 4.70 -4.63
CA ALA A 24 -10.34 4.29 -5.51
C ALA A 24 -9.93 4.28 -7.00
N LYS A 25 -9.07 5.22 -7.42
CA LYS A 25 -8.48 5.21 -8.76
C LYS A 25 -7.56 4.00 -8.96
N MET A 26 -6.74 3.69 -7.96
CA MET A 26 -5.84 2.54 -8.00
C MET A 26 -6.61 1.22 -8.09
N GLU A 27 -7.69 1.04 -7.30
CA GLU A 27 -8.56 -0.14 -7.38
C GLU A 27 -9.15 -0.31 -8.78
N LYS A 28 -9.63 0.78 -9.38
CA LYS A 28 -10.19 0.76 -10.73
C LYS A 28 -9.13 0.44 -11.79
N ALA A 29 -7.92 0.96 -11.65
CA ALA A 29 -6.83 0.74 -12.59
C ALA A 29 -6.24 -0.67 -12.48
N TYR A 30 -6.05 -1.16 -11.25
CA TYR A 30 -5.52 -2.50 -10.98
C TYR A 30 -6.57 -3.60 -11.23
N GLY A 31 -7.86 -3.25 -11.22
CA GLY A 31 -8.96 -4.19 -11.48
C GLY A 31 -9.30 -5.10 -10.30
N GLN A 32 -8.74 -4.82 -9.12
CA GLN A 32 -8.92 -5.61 -7.91
C GLN A 32 -8.98 -4.71 -6.68
N SER A 33 -9.74 -5.15 -5.66
CA SER A 33 -9.80 -4.44 -4.38
C SER A 33 -8.45 -4.48 -3.66
N ILE A 34 -7.99 -3.31 -3.21
CA ILE A 34 -6.75 -3.16 -2.43
C ILE A 34 -6.89 -3.86 -1.08
N THR A 35 -8.06 -3.81 -0.44
CA THR A 35 -8.30 -4.54 0.82
C THR A 35 -8.07 -6.03 0.65
N ARG A 36 -8.65 -6.62 -0.41
CA ARG A 36 -8.50 -8.05 -0.70
C ARG A 36 -7.05 -8.38 -1.06
N PHE A 37 -6.40 -7.54 -1.84
CA PHE A 37 -5.00 -7.68 -2.20
C PHE A 37 -4.09 -7.72 -0.97
N LEU A 38 -4.19 -6.73 -0.08
CA LEU A 38 -3.40 -6.66 1.15
C LEU A 38 -3.68 -7.85 2.09
N GLN A 39 -4.95 -8.26 2.24
CA GLN A 39 -5.29 -9.45 3.02
C GLN A 39 -4.63 -10.72 2.49
N GLY A 40 -4.54 -10.88 1.17
CA GLY A 40 -3.90 -12.04 0.55
C GLY A 40 -2.38 -12.03 0.65
N ILE A 41 -1.74 -10.85 0.67
CA ILE A 41 -0.28 -10.75 0.84
C ILE A 41 0.13 -11.01 2.28
N PHE A 42 -0.60 -10.45 3.26
CA PHE A 42 -0.25 -10.57 4.67
C PHE A 42 -0.77 -11.85 5.35
N GLY A 43 -1.58 -12.63 4.65
CA GLY A 43 -2.22 -13.82 5.22
C GLY A 43 -2.61 -14.81 4.14
N ALA A 44 -3.59 -15.64 4.45
CA ALA A 44 -4.20 -16.53 3.48
C ALA A 44 -5.69 -16.20 3.40
N ILE A 45 -6.23 -16.12 2.19
CA ILE A 45 -7.65 -15.86 2.01
C ILE A 45 -8.38 -17.18 2.02
N VAL A 46 -9.37 -17.29 2.90
CA VAL A 46 -10.29 -18.41 2.90
C VAL A 46 -11.43 -18.09 1.94
N VAL A 47 -11.60 -18.88 0.88
CA VAL A 47 -12.73 -18.75 -0.05
C VAL A 47 -13.57 -20.03 -0.02
N VAL A 48 -14.85 -19.87 -0.33
CA VAL A 48 -15.81 -20.97 -0.41
C VAL A 48 -16.06 -21.26 -1.87
N ASP A 49 -15.93 -22.53 -2.29
CA ASP A 49 -16.25 -22.95 -3.64
C ASP A 49 -17.77 -23.07 -3.86
N GLU A 50 -18.17 -23.35 -5.11
CA GLU A 50 -19.57 -23.52 -5.50
C GLU A 50 -20.28 -24.68 -4.77
N ASN A 51 -19.52 -25.59 -4.17
CA ASN A 51 -20.03 -26.74 -3.41
C ASN A 51 -20.01 -26.50 -1.89
N GLY A 52 -19.72 -25.28 -1.44
CA GLY A 52 -19.68 -24.93 -0.02
C GLY A 52 -18.41 -25.38 0.70
N LYS A 53 -17.38 -25.88 -0.01
CA LYS A 53 -16.11 -26.27 0.60
C LYS A 53 -15.18 -25.09 0.71
N THR A 54 -14.53 -25.02 1.86
CA THR A 54 -13.54 -24.02 2.18
C THR A 54 -12.19 -24.37 1.55
N LYS A 55 -11.59 -23.45 0.81
CA LYS A 55 -10.21 -23.55 0.30
C LYS A 55 -9.38 -22.35 0.75
N VAL A 56 -8.12 -22.61 1.03
CA VAL A 56 -7.12 -21.58 1.32
C VAL A 56 -6.49 -21.15 0.01
N ASP A 57 -6.59 -19.86 -0.30
CA ASP A 57 -6.02 -19.23 -1.47
C ASP A 57 -4.75 -18.47 -1.08
N THR A 58 -3.61 -19.00 -1.54
CA THR A 58 -2.27 -18.42 -1.34
C THR A 58 -1.69 -17.77 -2.60
N SER A 59 -2.48 -17.67 -3.69
CA SER A 59 -2.02 -17.13 -4.99
C SER A 59 -1.52 -15.68 -4.93
N TYR A 60 -1.85 -14.98 -3.84
CA TYR A 60 -1.44 -13.59 -3.58
C TYR A 60 0.03 -13.47 -3.19
N GLN A 61 0.69 -14.55 -2.76
CA GLN A 61 2.12 -14.53 -2.48
C GLN A 61 2.94 -14.33 -3.76
N ASP A 62 2.47 -14.87 -4.89
CA ASP A 62 3.08 -14.67 -6.21
C ASP A 62 2.91 -13.23 -6.73
N LYS A 63 2.08 -12.42 -6.06
CA LYS A 63 1.82 -11.01 -6.40
C LYS A 63 2.75 -10.03 -5.67
N ILE A 64 3.65 -10.52 -4.82
CA ILE A 64 4.68 -9.68 -4.20
C ILE A 64 5.63 -9.20 -5.30
N GLY A 65 5.74 -7.88 -5.45
CA GLY A 65 6.52 -7.28 -6.54
C GLY A 65 5.81 -7.28 -7.91
N ASP A 66 4.49 -7.48 -7.95
CA ASP A 66 3.69 -7.36 -9.18
C ASP A 66 3.88 -5.97 -9.82
N VAL A 67 4.41 -5.96 -11.05
CA VAL A 67 4.75 -4.75 -11.80
C VAL A 67 3.50 -3.91 -12.05
N ASP A 68 2.35 -4.53 -12.32
CA ASP A 68 1.11 -3.80 -12.57
C ASP A 68 0.61 -3.10 -11.30
N PHE A 69 0.81 -3.73 -10.14
CA PHE A 69 0.50 -3.11 -8.85
C PHE A 69 1.42 -1.92 -8.58
N ILE A 70 2.73 -2.08 -8.82
CA ILE A 70 3.71 -1.00 -8.65
C ILE A 70 3.38 0.18 -9.56
N LYS A 71 3.12 -0.09 -10.85
CA LYS A 71 2.69 0.91 -11.84
C LYS A 71 1.47 1.68 -11.36
N CYS A 72 0.39 0.98 -11.00
CA CYS A 72 -0.84 1.61 -10.52
C CYS A 72 -0.59 2.43 -9.24
N GLY A 73 0.24 1.93 -8.33
CA GLY A 73 0.60 2.61 -7.09
C GLY A 73 1.37 3.90 -7.34
N LEU A 74 2.34 3.90 -8.26
CA LEU A 74 3.09 5.09 -8.66
C LEU A 74 2.17 6.11 -9.35
N GLU A 75 1.36 5.68 -10.31
CA GLU A 75 0.41 6.53 -11.05
C GLU A 75 -0.66 7.14 -10.17
N CYS A 76 -1.03 6.50 -9.06
CA CYS A 76 -2.05 7.01 -8.14
C CYS A 76 -1.47 7.72 -6.92
N GLY A 77 -0.30 7.31 -6.43
CA GLY A 77 0.25 7.70 -5.14
C GLY A 77 1.45 8.65 -5.18
N LEU A 78 2.21 8.69 -6.28
CA LEU A 78 3.41 9.53 -6.36
C LEU A 78 3.04 11.02 -6.37
N VAL A 79 3.67 11.79 -5.48
CA VAL A 79 3.45 13.23 -5.31
C VAL A 79 4.31 13.99 -6.32
N GLY A 80 3.78 15.09 -6.87
CA GLY A 80 4.54 16.00 -7.74
C GLY A 80 4.87 15.44 -9.12
N LYS A 81 4.12 14.43 -9.59
CA LYS A 81 4.23 13.92 -10.96
C LYS A 81 4.01 15.03 -11.99
N THR A 82 4.76 14.95 -13.08
CA THR A 82 4.52 15.72 -14.30
C THR A 82 3.33 15.14 -15.07
N ASP A 83 2.73 15.93 -15.97
CA ASP A 83 1.58 15.48 -16.77
C ASP A 83 1.91 14.28 -17.69
N ASN A 84 3.18 14.14 -18.08
CA ASN A 84 3.68 13.04 -18.90
C ASN A 84 4.41 11.97 -18.07
N PHE A 85 4.01 11.76 -16.82
CA PHE A 85 4.63 10.74 -15.97
C PHE A 85 4.37 9.34 -16.54
N ASP A 86 5.45 8.59 -16.78
CA ASP A 86 5.42 7.16 -17.10
C ASP A 86 5.98 6.35 -15.92
N ALA A 87 5.18 5.42 -15.42
CA ALA A 87 5.56 4.59 -14.29
C ALA A 87 6.61 3.53 -14.66
N TYR A 88 6.63 3.04 -15.91
CA TYR A 88 7.64 2.07 -16.35
C TYR A 88 9.01 2.73 -16.44
N ASP A 89 9.10 3.91 -17.08
CA ASP A 89 10.35 4.70 -17.10
C ASP A 89 10.84 5.03 -15.69
N PHE A 90 9.91 5.31 -14.75
CA PHE A 90 10.26 5.53 -13.36
C PHE A 90 10.81 4.27 -12.68
N MET A 91 10.23 3.10 -12.93
CA MET A 91 10.70 1.82 -12.41
C MET A 91 12.08 1.46 -12.99
N ASP A 92 12.29 1.69 -14.28
CA ASP A 92 13.58 1.49 -14.93
C ASP A 92 14.64 2.39 -14.31
N LYS A 93 14.36 3.71 -14.16
CA LYS A 93 15.25 4.66 -13.47
C LYS A 93 15.55 4.20 -12.03
N TYR A 94 14.57 3.67 -11.32
CA TYR A 94 14.75 3.14 -9.96
C TYR A 94 15.76 1.98 -9.95
N CYS A 95 15.57 1.01 -10.86
CA CYS A 95 16.43 -0.16 -10.99
C CYS A 95 17.86 0.20 -11.46
N GLU A 96 18.00 1.12 -12.42
CA GLU A 96 19.30 1.63 -12.89
C GLU A 96 20.11 2.31 -11.78
N ASN A 97 19.44 2.85 -10.75
CA ASN A 97 20.07 3.43 -9.58
C ASN A 97 20.30 2.42 -8.44
N GLY A 98 20.19 1.12 -8.72
CA GLY A 98 20.49 0.03 -7.78
C GLY A 98 19.33 -0.39 -6.89
N GLY A 99 18.14 0.16 -7.08
CA GLY A 99 16.93 -0.30 -6.40
C GLY A 99 16.37 -1.59 -7.01
N ILE A 100 15.46 -2.25 -6.29
CA ILE A 100 14.74 -3.43 -6.80
C ILE A 100 13.22 -3.25 -6.67
N LEU A 101 12.44 -3.84 -7.58
CA LEU A 101 10.98 -3.65 -7.67
C LEU A 101 10.23 -3.98 -6.37
N ILE A 102 10.70 -4.97 -5.62
CA ILE A 102 10.10 -5.32 -4.32
C ILE A 102 10.19 -4.19 -3.29
N GLU A 103 11.19 -3.30 -3.40
CA GLU A 103 11.27 -2.12 -2.53
C GLU A 103 10.20 -1.09 -2.90
N LEU A 104 10.01 -0.82 -4.19
CA LEU A 104 8.92 0.06 -4.65
C LEU A 104 7.56 -0.48 -4.23
N PHE A 105 7.36 -1.79 -4.38
CA PHE A 105 6.18 -2.47 -3.87
C PHE A 105 5.99 -2.22 -2.37
N ASN A 106 7.05 -2.41 -1.57
CA ASN A 106 6.98 -2.19 -0.12
C ASN A 106 6.65 -0.74 0.24
N TYR A 107 7.25 0.26 -0.43
CA TYR A 107 6.93 1.67 -0.18
C TYR A 107 5.47 2.01 -0.52
N ILE A 108 4.91 1.42 -1.58
CA ILE A 108 3.50 1.59 -1.94
C ILE A 108 2.60 0.96 -0.88
N VAL A 109 2.90 -0.27 -0.46
CA VAL A 109 2.15 -0.97 0.59
C VAL A 109 2.22 -0.20 1.91
N GLU A 110 3.40 0.28 2.31
CA GLU A 110 3.58 1.11 3.50
C GLU A 110 2.71 2.37 3.42
N ALA A 111 2.74 3.09 2.29
CA ALA A 111 1.95 4.30 2.10
C ALA A 111 0.44 4.03 2.13
N LEU A 112 0.00 2.86 1.65
CA LEU A 112 -1.40 2.42 1.77
C LEU A 112 -1.77 2.14 3.23
N LEU A 113 -0.92 1.44 3.99
CA LEU A 113 -1.17 1.13 5.40
C LEU A 113 -1.18 2.39 6.28
N ASP A 114 -0.31 3.35 5.98
CA ASP A 114 -0.20 4.63 6.70
C ASP A 114 -1.45 5.52 6.55
N THR A 115 -2.35 5.19 5.62
CA THR A 115 -3.68 5.81 5.55
C THR A 115 -4.56 5.49 6.76
N GLY A 116 -4.26 4.39 7.47
CA GLY A 116 -5.06 3.87 8.56
C GLY A 116 -6.34 3.15 8.13
N LEU A 117 -6.61 3.02 6.81
CA LEU A 117 -7.84 2.44 6.30
C LEU A 117 -7.85 0.90 6.29
N PHE A 118 -6.66 0.29 6.27
CA PHE A 118 -6.49 -1.17 6.11
C PHE A 118 -5.93 -1.86 7.35
N ILE A 119 -5.67 -1.10 8.42
CA ILE A 119 -5.25 -1.61 9.72
C ILE A 119 -6.40 -1.45 10.70
N LYS A 120 -6.65 -2.48 11.52
CA LYS A 120 -7.62 -2.36 12.62
C LYS A 120 -7.07 -1.31 13.59
N GLY A 121 -7.81 -0.23 13.82
CA GLY A 121 -7.40 0.78 14.79
C GLY A 121 -7.14 0.11 16.14
N VAL A 122 -5.93 0.24 16.66
CA VAL A 122 -5.69 -0.01 18.08
C VAL A 122 -6.52 1.04 18.81
N ALA A 123 -7.56 0.62 19.52
CA ALA A 123 -8.18 1.48 20.51
C ALA A 123 -7.04 1.98 21.40
N SER A 124 -6.75 3.27 21.35
CA SER A 124 -5.80 3.87 22.27
C SER A 124 -6.22 3.46 23.67
N ALA A 125 -5.33 2.82 24.42
CA ALA A 125 -5.57 2.57 25.83
C ALA A 125 -6.04 3.89 26.46
N PRO A 126 -7.13 3.90 27.23
CA PRO A 126 -7.60 5.13 27.84
C PRO A 126 -6.44 5.75 28.62
N GLU A 127 -6.19 7.04 28.39
CA GLU A 127 -5.18 7.79 29.14
C GLU A 127 -5.41 7.55 30.64
N PRO A 128 -4.36 7.27 31.43
CA PRO A 128 -4.52 7.07 32.86
C PRO A 128 -5.17 8.32 33.44
N THR A 129 -6.42 8.16 33.88
CA THR A 129 -7.18 9.20 34.56
C THR A 129 -6.36 9.68 35.73
N GLN A 130 -5.93 10.96 35.69
CA GLN A 130 -5.30 11.60 36.81
C GLN A 130 -6.25 11.49 38.00
N LYS A 131 -5.86 10.69 38.99
CA LYS A 131 -6.57 10.62 40.27
C LYS A 131 -6.55 12.02 40.88
N THR A 132 -7.67 12.74 40.81
CA THR A 132 -7.90 13.93 41.61
C THR A 132 -7.73 13.53 43.07
N LYS A 133 -6.62 13.95 43.70
CA LYS A 133 -6.47 13.87 45.15
C LYS A 133 -7.51 14.79 45.76
N SER A 134 -8.61 14.23 46.24
CA SER A 134 -9.51 14.93 47.16
C SER A 134 -8.75 15.12 48.48
N LYS A 135 -8.80 16.33 49.00
CA LYS A 135 -8.10 16.79 50.20
C LYS A 135 -9.14 17.11 51.27
#